data_AF-A0A4T0C4B6-F1
#
_entry.id   AF-A0A4T0C4B6-F1
#
_cell.length_a   1.000
_cell.length_b   1.000
_cell.length_c   1.000
_cell.angle_alpha   90.00
_cell.angle_beta   90.00
_cell.angle_gamma   90.00
#
_symmetry.space_group_name_H-M   'P 1'
#
loop_
_entity.id
_entity.type
_entity.pdbx_description
1 polymer ?
#
loop_
_entity_poly.entity_id
_entity_poly.type
_entity_poly.pdbx_seq_one_letter_code
_entity_poly.pdbx_strand_id
1 'polypeptide(L)'
;MYALITKIGALAVASLATQAVAVPSNSKPDPFSNASWPLPHNISGVSNPGANESYQGWGGVHLHDPSIVMGPDGHFYSFSTHGLVVISRASQPNSLDGYWEPIGSVLESSSIINNTGNTDPWAPDVHKVGDTYYCYYAVSQFGSQFSSIGLATSKTLRPGSWVDHGAVLTSNTTAPSPLNITNAIDANLFIDPKTKIPYLTYGSFWSDIWQFQLAKDLLSVVWTPAPVQLSLDPVSPQAEEGAYLSRHDSWYYLWYSHGSCCGYNVSALPAPGQEYSIRVGRSRSATGPFVDRNGVDLRNGGGYIIYGSHDYVYGPGGQAVLTNYHGRDVLYYHYVNTIQNPTYVDELKLLGWNYINYIQGWPVLSYD
;
A
#
# COMPACT_ATOMS: atom_id res chain seq x y z
N MET A 1 -73.25 -58.90 -14.27
CA MET A 1 -73.54 -58.43 -12.90
C MET A 1 -72.26 -58.64 -12.09
N TYR A 2 -71.68 -57.54 -11.60
CA TYR A 2 -70.52 -57.38 -10.70
C TYR A 2 -69.12 -57.90 -11.11
N ALA A 3 -68.24 -56.91 -11.31
CA ALA A 3 -66.79 -57.01 -11.39
C ALA A 3 -66.18 -57.19 -9.99
N LEU A 4 -65.16 -58.05 -9.87
CA LEU A 4 -64.25 -58.08 -8.72
C LEU A 4 -62.93 -57.40 -9.11
N ILE A 5 -62.64 -56.31 -8.42
CA ILE A 5 -61.38 -55.56 -8.50
C ILE A 5 -60.38 -56.21 -7.52
N THR A 6 -59.26 -56.71 -8.04
CA THR A 6 -58.14 -57.21 -7.24
C THR A 6 -57.09 -56.11 -7.13
N LYS A 7 -56.86 -55.58 -5.93
CA LYS A 7 -55.82 -54.58 -5.63
C LYS A 7 -54.43 -55.23 -5.66
N ILE A 8 -53.52 -54.68 -6.46
CA ILE A 8 -52.09 -54.98 -6.43
C ILE A 8 -51.43 -54.04 -5.41
N GLY A 9 -50.83 -54.61 -4.37
CA GLY A 9 -50.02 -53.88 -3.39
C GLY A 9 -48.61 -53.63 -3.94
N ALA A 10 -48.17 -52.37 -3.93
CA ALA A 10 -46.81 -51.99 -4.31
C ALA A 10 -45.82 -52.29 -3.16
N LEU A 11 -44.74 -53.02 -3.46
CA LEU A 11 -43.58 -53.14 -2.57
C LEU A 11 -42.74 -51.86 -2.66
N ALA A 12 -42.59 -51.16 -1.53
CA ALA A 12 -41.60 -50.09 -1.38
C ALA A 12 -40.22 -50.69 -1.07
N VAL A 13 -39.25 -50.43 -1.95
CA VAL A 13 -37.83 -50.75 -1.72
C VAL A 13 -37.22 -49.60 -0.93
N ALA A 14 -36.85 -49.83 0.33
CA ALA A 14 -36.11 -48.87 1.13
C ALA A 14 -34.64 -48.81 0.65
N SER A 15 -34.22 -47.67 0.08
CA SER A 15 -32.82 -47.42 -0.20
C SER A 15 -32.10 -47.02 1.10
N LEU A 16 -31.08 -47.80 1.47
CA LEU A 16 -30.13 -47.43 2.52
C LEU A 16 -29.23 -46.33 1.95
N ALA A 17 -29.52 -45.07 2.27
CA ALA A 17 -28.60 -43.97 2.06
C ALA A 17 -27.43 -44.12 3.02
N THR A 18 -26.27 -44.52 2.51
CA THR A 18 -25.00 -44.40 3.23
C THR A 18 -24.67 -42.93 3.39
N GLN A 19 -24.81 -42.40 4.61
CA GLN A 19 -24.26 -41.10 4.95
C GLN A 19 -22.74 -41.17 4.79
N ALA A 20 -22.20 -40.46 3.80
CA ALA A 20 -20.79 -40.22 3.70
C ALA A 20 -20.37 -39.40 4.94
N VAL A 21 -19.67 -40.03 5.87
CA VAL A 21 -19.00 -39.33 6.97
C VAL A 21 -17.88 -38.52 6.35
N ALA A 22 -18.05 -37.20 6.29
CA ALA A 22 -16.98 -36.29 5.90
C ALA A 22 -15.83 -36.45 6.89
N VAL A 23 -14.70 -36.96 6.41
CA VAL A 23 -13.45 -36.95 7.18
C VAL A 23 -13.00 -35.48 7.28
N PRO A 24 -12.79 -34.93 8.48
CA PRO A 24 -12.23 -33.59 8.61
C PRO A 24 -10.87 -33.56 7.91
N SER A 25 -10.69 -32.68 6.93
CA SER A 25 -9.41 -32.48 6.28
C SER A 25 -8.43 -31.89 7.30
N ASN A 26 -7.54 -32.71 7.84
CA ASN A 26 -6.43 -32.28 8.70
C ASN A 26 -5.32 -31.51 7.95
N SER A 27 -5.55 -31.06 6.71
CA SER A 27 -4.62 -30.18 6.02
C SER A 27 -4.67 -28.80 6.67
N LYS A 28 -3.53 -28.34 7.19
CA LYS A 28 -3.38 -26.92 7.55
C LYS A 28 -3.82 -26.06 6.36
N PRO A 29 -4.56 -24.96 6.58
CA PRO A 29 -4.95 -24.04 5.51
C PRO A 29 -3.72 -23.65 4.68
N ASP A 30 -3.88 -23.51 3.35
CA ASP A 30 -2.82 -22.95 2.51
C ASP A 30 -2.50 -21.56 3.05
N PRO A 31 -1.28 -21.31 3.57
CA PRO A 31 -0.94 -20.04 4.19
C PRO A 31 -0.97 -18.88 3.19
N PHE A 32 -1.00 -19.17 1.89
CA PHE A 32 -1.09 -18.18 0.84
C PHE A 32 -2.54 -17.93 0.38
N SER A 33 -3.50 -18.77 0.78
CA SER A 33 -4.90 -18.56 0.45
C SER A 33 -5.44 -17.29 1.11
N ASN A 34 -6.34 -16.59 0.43
CA ASN A 34 -7.09 -15.47 1.00
C ASN A 34 -7.90 -15.84 2.26
N ALA A 35 -8.25 -17.11 2.44
CA ALA A 35 -8.87 -17.60 3.67
C ALA A 35 -7.93 -17.54 4.90
N SER A 36 -6.63 -17.32 4.69
CA SER A 36 -5.62 -17.18 5.73
C SER A 36 -5.25 -15.72 6.00
N TRP A 37 -5.88 -14.74 5.33
CA TRP A 37 -5.59 -13.33 5.56
C TRP A 37 -5.96 -12.90 6.99
N PRO A 38 -5.05 -12.28 7.74
CA PRO A 38 -5.34 -11.79 9.07
C PRO A 38 -6.13 -10.49 8.99
N LEU A 39 -6.93 -10.20 10.03
CA LEU A 39 -7.46 -8.86 10.22
C LEU A 39 -6.32 -7.88 10.57
N PRO A 40 -6.45 -6.57 10.28
CA PRO A 40 -5.47 -5.57 10.69
C PRO A 40 -5.36 -5.49 12.22
N HIS A 41 -4.17 -5.18 12.74
CA HIS A 41 -4.02 -4.78 14.14
C HIS A 41 -4.87 -3.53 14.44
N ASN A 42 -5.43 -3.48 15.64
CA ASN A 42 -6.35 -2.42 16.03
C ASN A 42 -5.57 -1.15 16.44
N ILE A 43 -5.50 -0.18 15.54
CA ILE A 43 -4.98 1.15 15.84
C ILE A 43 -6.16 2.03 16.24
N SER A 44 -6.30 2.31 17.54
CA SER A 44 -7.46 3.02 18.04
C SER A 44 -7.29 4.54 17.88
N GLY A 45 -8.19 5.20 17.16
CA GLY A 45 -8.24 6.66 17.01
C GLY A 45 -9.08 7.39 18.07
N VAL A 46 -9.56 6.71 19.12
CA VAL A 46 -10.49 7.34 20.07
C VAL A 46 -9.77 8.44 20.85
N SER A 47 -10.29 9.65 20.69
CA SER A 47 -9.73 10.94 21.05
C SER A 47 -9.11 11.02 22.44
N ASN A 48 -7.98 11.73 22.53
CA ASN A 48 -7.62 12.43 23.75
C ASN A 48 -8.72 13.46 24.05
N PRO A 49 -9.40 13.42 25.22
CA PRO A 49 -10.45 14.39 25.57
C PRO A 49 -9.95 15.86 25.65
N GLY A 50 -8.66 16.11 25.47
CA GLY A 50 -8.04 17.44 25.45
C GLY A 50 -7.45 17.89 24.11
N ALA A 51 -7.73 17.21 23.00
CA ALA A 51 -7.23 17.63 21.68
C ALA A 51 -7.91 18.94 21.21
N ASN A 52 -7.10 19.88 20.72
CA ASN A 52 -7.52 21.22 20.28
C ASN A 52 -8.62 21.15 19.18
N GLU A 53 -9.65 21.98 19.31
CA GLU A 53 -10.86 21.98 18.48
C GLU A 53 -10.62 22.33 17.01
N SER A 54 -9.40 22.67 16.60
CA SER A 54 -9.06 23.02 15.21
C SER A 54 -8.84 21.82 14.28
N TYR A 55 -8.82 20.58 14.79
CA TYR A 55 -8.65 19.33 14.01
C TYR A 55 -9.81 18.33 14.21
N GLN A 56 -11.02 18.84 14.39
CA GLN A 56 -12.22 18.03 14.67
C GLN A 56 -12.48 17.01 13.54
N GLY A 57 -12.16 15.73 13.78
CA GLY A 57 -12.68 14.58 13.03
C GLY A 57 -11.64 13.59 12.52
N TRP A 58 -10.41 14.03 12.28
CA TRP A 58 -9.37 13.22 11.65
C TRP A 58 -8.34 12.81 12.69
N GLY A 59 -8.68 11.84 13.54
CA GLY A 59 -7.67 11.24 14.42
C GLY A 59 -6.47 10.75 13.59
N GLY A 60 -5.25 10.69 14.14
CA GLY A 60 -4.00 10.38 13.40
C GLY A 60 -3.89 8.95 12.85
N VAL A 61 -5.01 8.24 12.83
CA VAL A 61 -5.21 6.91 12.25
C VAL A 61 -6.03 6.94 10.97
N HIS A 62 -6.69 8.08 10.66
CA HIS A 62 -7.36 8.29 9.39
C HIS A 62 -6.34 8.81 8.38
N LEU A 63 -5.83 7.90 7.55
CA LEU A 63 -4.68 8.14 6.68
C LEU A 63 -4.97 7.57 5.29
N HIS A 64 -4.42 8.23 4.28
CA HIS A 64 -4.34 7.75 2.91
C HIS A 64 -2.86 7.76 2.49
N ASP A 65 -2.43 6.69 1.84
CA ASP A 65 -1.02 6.43 1.46
C ASP A 65 -0.02 6.70 2.59
N PRO A 66 -0.10 5.94 3.70
CA PRO A 66 0.74 6.20 4.86
C PRO A 66 2.22 5.95 4.55
N SER A 67 3.09 6.75 5.16
CA SER A 67 4.51 6.42 5.37
C SER A 67 4.85 6.53 6.85
N ILE A 68 5.64 5.58 7.38
CA ILE A 68 5.96 5.50 8.80
C ILE A 68 7.47 5.47 9.02
N VAL A 69 7.98 6.30 9.92
CA VAL A 69 9.40 6.35 10.29
C VAL A 69 9.58 6.51 11.80
N MET A 70 10.67 5.97 12.35
CA MET A 70 11.07 6.18 13.75
C MET A 70 11.67 7.58 13.93
N GLY A 71 11.11 8.35 14.86
CA GLY A 71 11.63 9.64 15.26
C GLY A 71 12.76 9.56 16.30
N PRO A 72 13.47 10.69 16.52
CA PRO A 72 14.59 10.73 17.45
C PRO A 72 14.18 10.60 18.92
N ASP A 73 12.90 10.81 19.24
CA ASP A 73 12.31 10.66 20.57
C ASP A 73 11.84 9.23 20.86
N GLY A 74 12.07 8.28 19.94
CA GLY A 74 11.69 6.88 20.11
C GLY A 74 10.23 6.58 19.81
N HIS A 75 9.48 7.54 19.26
CA HIS A 75 8.12 7.33 18.78
C HIS A 75 8.09 7.18 17.26
N PHE A 76 7.12 6.43 16.74
CA PHE A 76 6.83 6.41 15.31
C PHE A 76 6.07 7.67 14.88
N TYR A 77 6.35 8.11 13.65
CA TYR A 77 5.67 9.21 12.99
C TYR A 77 5.08 8.70 11.68
N SER A 78 3.85 9.11 11.39
CA SER A 78 3.17 8.81 10.14
C SER A 78 2.99 10.08 9.33
N PHE A 79 3.01 9.90 8.02
CA PHE A 79 2.82 10.93 7.00
C PHE A 79 1.72 10.44 6.08
N SER A 80 0.78 11.30 5.72
CA SER A 80 -0.39 10.93 4.91
C SER A 80 -0.62 11.94 3.81
N THR A 81 -1.21 11.47 2.70
CA THR A 81 -1.85 12.29 1.67
C THR A 81 -2.79 13.34 2.29
N HIS A 82 -2.89 14.48 1.63
CA HIS A 82 -3.68 15.67 1.98
C HIS A 82 -3.11 16.54 3.10
N GLY A 83 -3.72 17.71 3.28
CA GLY A 83 -3.41 18.62 4.38
C GLY A 83 -1.97 19.12 4.37
N LEU A 84 -1.34 19.16 3.18
CA LEU A 84 0.07 19.48 2.97
C LEU A 84 1.05 18.46 3.60
N VAL A 85 0.65 17.18 3.58
CA VAL A 85 1.29 16.00 4.18
C VAL A 85 1.18 16.01 5.71
N VAL A 86 0.05 15.54 6.22
CA VAL A 86 -0.23 15.50 7.67
C VAL A 86 0.78 14.61 8.40
N ILE A 87 1.35 15.13 9.48
CA ILE A 87 2.24 14.42 10.39
C ILE A 87 1.44 13.99 11.62
N SER A 88 1.42 12.69 11.92
CA SER A 88 0.94 12.18 13.20
C SER A 88 2.03 11.45 13.96
N ARG A 89 1.95 11.43 15.29
CA ARG A 89 2.91 10.78 16.18
C ARG A 89 2.22 9.70 16.99
N ALA A 90 2.77 8.49 17.01
CA ALA A 90 2.30 7.40 17.85
C ALA A 90 2.42 7.80 19.33
N SER A 91 1.38 7.53 20.11
CA SER A 91 1.33 7.86 21.54
C SER A 91 2.33 7.06 22.38
N GLN A 92 2.61 5.82 21.99
CA GLN A 92 3.52 4.93 22.70
C GLN A 92 4.90 4.90 22.02
N PRO A 93 6.00 4.98 22.79
CA PRO A 93 7.33 4.82 22.23
C PRO A 93 7.52 3.39 21.73
N ASN A 94 8.21 3.24 20.60
CA ASN A 94 8.56 1.95 19.99
C ASN A 94 7.35 1.02 19.74
N SER A 95 6.16 1.58 19.51
CA SER A 95 4.96 0.82 19.19
C SER A 95 4.13 1.53 18.12
N LEU A 96 3.57 0.74 17.20
CA LEU A 96 2.57 1.20 16.22
C LEU A 96 1.14 1.20 16.80
N ASP A 97 0.96 0.62 17.98
CA ASP A 97 -0.31 0.48 18.66
C ASP A 97 -0.70 1.74 19.46
N GLY A 98 -1.95 1.77 19.88
CA GLY A 98 -2.53 2.90 20.59
C GLY A 98 -2.97 4.01 19.63
N TYR A 99 -3.16 5.21 20.18
CA TYR A 99 -3.60 6.35 19.38
C TYR A 99 -2.42 7.07 18.72
N TRP A 100 -2.74 7.75 17.64
CA TRP A 100 -1.83 8.60 16.89
C TRP A 100 -2.34 10.03 16.94
N GLU A 101 -1.48 10.95 17.36
CA GLU A 101 -1.80 12.37 17.53
C GLU A 101 -1.36 13.14 16.28
N PRO A 102 -2.27 13.81 15.55
CA PRO A 102 -1.88 14.77 14.51
C PRO A 102 -1.13 15.94 15.16
N ILE A 103 0.08 16.24 14.66
CA ILE A 103 0.93 17.29 15.22
C ILE A 103 1.21 18.45 14.26
N GLY A 104 0.84 18.34 12.99
CA GLY A 104 1.01 19.37 11.96
C GLY A 104 1.16 18.78 10.57
N SER A 105 1.89 19.46 9.69
CA SER A 105 2.16 19.03 8.31
C SER A 105 3.63 19.17 7.96
N VAL A 106 4.07 18.50 6.87
CA VAL A 106 5.42 18.66 6.32
C VAL A 106 5.58 20.04 5.70
N LEU A 107 4.66 20.44 4.83
CA LEU A 107 4.70 21.76 4.20
C LEU A 107 3.79 22.74 4.97
N GLU A 108 4.30 23.93 5.28
CA GLU A 108 3.54 25.00 5.95
C GLU A 108 2.75 25.88 4.95
N SER A 109 3.04 25.73 3.67
CA SER A 109 2.39 26.40 2.55
C SER A 109 2.38 25.48 1.35
N SER A 110 1.76 25.92 0.24
CA SER A 110 1.87 25.22 -1.03
C SER A 110 3.32 24.89 -1.36
N SER A 111 3.53 23.72 -1.95
CA SER A 111 4.82 23.33 -2.52
C SER A 111 5.31 24.40 -3.50
N ILE A 112 6.62 24.61 -3.53
CA ILE A 112 7.27 25.53 -4.48
C ILE A 112 7.23 25.01 -5.92
N ILE A 113 6.78 23.77 -6.13
CA ILE A 113 6.53 23.20 -7.45
C ILE A 113 5.36 23.94 -8.10
N ASN A 114 5.62 24.50 -9.28
CA ASN A 114 4.62 25.18 -10.09
C ASN A 114 3.83 24.19 -10.95
N ASN A 115 3.04 23.32 -10.30
CA ASN A 115 2.12 22.39 -10.94
C ASN A 115 0.77 22.38 -10.19
N THR A 116 -0.31 22.00 -10.87
CA THR A 116 -1.61 21.82 -10.23
C THR A 116 -1.52 20.74 -9.15
N GLY A 117 -2.17 20.98 -8.01
CA GLY A 117 -2.10 20.10 -6.84
C GLY A 117 -1.04 20.52 -5.80
N ASN A 118 -0.30 21.62 -6.02
CA ASN A 118 0.75 22.03 -5.09
C ASN A 118 0.23 22.48 -3.71
N THR A 119 -1.08 22.68 -3.57
CA THR A 119 -1.79 22.95 -2.31
C THR A 119 -2.24 21.69 -1.57
N ASP A 120 -2.14 20.52 -2.20
CA ASP A 120 -2.65 19.25 -1.67
C ASP A 120 -1.79 18.08 -2.15
N PRO A 121 -0.58 17.90 -1.59
CA PRO A 121 0.35 16.86 -1.97
C PRO A 121 -0.09 15.48 -1.47
N TRP A 122 0.31 14.45 -2.22
CA TRP A 122 -0.11 13.06 -2.01
C TRP A 122 1.06 12.10 -1.81
N ALA A 123 0.75 10.89 -1.38
CA ALA A 123 1.60 9.71 -1.31
C ALA A 123 3.01 10.01 -0.80
N PRO A 124 3.14 10.51 0.45
CA PRO A 124 4.44 10.79 1.01
C PRO A 124 5.25 9.52 1.23
N ASP A 125 6.56 9.59 1.05
CA ASP A 125 7.50 8.52 1.43
C ASP A 125 8.66 9.13 2.22
N VAL A 126 8.73 8.78 3.51
CA VAL A 126 9.65 9.38 4.48
C VAL A 126 10.70 8.39 4.94
N HIS A 127 11.96 8.73 4.71
CA HIS A 127 13.11 7.92 5.12
C HIS A 127 14.12 8.74 5.90
N LYS A 128 14.77 8.10 6.87
CA LYS A 128 15.94 8.66 7.53
C LYS A 128 17.22 8.18 6.83
N VAL A 129 18.01 9.11 6.34
CA VAL A 129 19.34 8.85 5.77
C VAL A 129 20.38 9.67 6.53
N GLY A 130 21.23 8.98 7.28
CA GLY A 130 22.16 9.63 8.22
C GLY A 130 21.39 10.38 9.31
N ASP A 131 21.62 11.69 9.39
CA ASP A 131 20.98 12.61 10.35
C ASP A 131 19.78 13.37 9.76
N THR A 132 19.40 13.07 8.52
CA THR A 132 18.39 13.81 7.76
C THR A 132 17.22 12.92 7.40
N TYR A 133 16.02 13.47 7.52
CA TYR A 133 14.79 12.87 7.04
C TYR A 133 14.44 13.48 5.68
N TYR A 134 14.09 12.61 4.73
CA TYR A 134 13.73 12.93 3.36
C TYR A 134 12.27 12.52 3.17
N CYS A 135 11.41 13.46 2.79
CA CYS A 135 10.00 13.24 2.48
C CYS A 135 9.78 13.52 1.00
N TYR A 136 9.70 12.47 0.18
CA TYR A 136 9.18 12.62 -1.17
C TYR A 136 7.66 12.76 -1.11
N TYR A 137 7.08 13.55 -2.02
CA TYR A 137 5.64 13.77 -2.09
C TYR A 137 5.22 14.04 -3.53
N ALA A 138 3.96 13.76 -3.88
CA ALA A 138 3.41 14.00 -5.21
C ALA A 138 2.68 15.34 -5.29
N VAL A 139 2.81 16.02 -6.43
CA VAL A 139 2.03 17.19 -6.83
C VAL A 139 1.33 16.85 -8.13
N SER A 140 0.01 16.64 -8.06
CA SER A 140 -0.78 16.09 -9.17
C SER A 140 -2.26 16.47 -9.07
N GLN A 141 -3.04 16.04 -10.07
CA GLN A 141 -4.49 16.05 -10.08
C GLN A 141 -5.01 14.74 -10.69
N PHE A 142 -6.18 14.29 -10.27
CA PHE A 142 -6.74 13.00 -10.71
C PHE A 142 -6.86 12.94 -12.24
N GLY A 143 -6.46 11.79 -12.81
CA GLY A 143 -6.55 11.52 -14.25
C GLY A 143 -5.54 12.27 -15.12
N SER A 144 -4.50 12.87 -14.52
CA SER A 144 -3.42 13.57 -15.23
C SER A 144 -2.08 12.85 -15.09
N GLN A 145 -1.28 12.82 -16.16
CA GLN A 145 0.16 12.49 -16.08
C GLN A 145 1.05 13.73 -16.00
N PHE A 146 0.49 14.94 -15.98
CA PHE A 146 1.29 16.13 -15.67
C PHE A 146 1.42 16.25 -14.15
N SER A 147 2.46 15.59 -13.64
CA SER A 147 2.66 15.35 -12.22
C SER A 147 4.11 15.58 -11.87
N SER A 148 4.40 15.84 -10.60
CA SER A 148 5.76 15.96 -10.11
C SER A 148 5.94 15.25 -8.77
N ILE A 149 7.11 14.63 -8.60
CA ILE A 149 7.58 14.18 -7.29
C ILE A 149 8.46 15.29 -6.73
N GLY A 150 8.05 15.88 -5.61
CA GLY A 150 8.84 16.81 -4.83
C GLY A 150 9.65 16.14 -3.73
N LEU A 151 10.55 16.90 -3.11
CA LEU A 151 11.30 16.46 -1.93
C LEU A 151 11.37 17.58 -0.90
N ALA A 152 10.99 17.27 0.34
CA ALA A 152 11.25 18.10 1.51
C ALA A 152 12.23 17.38 2.47
N THR A 153 13.09 18.13 3.17
CA THR A 153 13.99 17.54 4.17
C THR A 153 13.89 18.18 5.54
N SER A 154 14.11 17.40 6.60
CA SER A 154 14.10 17.85 7.99
C SER A 154 15.18 17.14 8.81
N LYS A 155 15.72 17.82 9.83
CA LYS A 155 16.59 17.20 10.84
C LYS A 155 15.84 16.65 12.05
N THR A 156 14.56 17.00 12.21
CA THR A 156 13.81 16.73 13.46
C THR A 156 12.48 16.00 13.28
N LEU A 157 11.97 15.87 12.04
CA LEU A 157 10.61 15.44 11.68
C LEU A 157 9.47 16.36 12.14
N ARG A 158 9.76 17.43 12.89
CA ARG A 158 8.70 18.30 13.43
C ARG A 158 8.17 19.28 12.38
N PRO A 159 6.89 19.68 12.47
CA PRO A 159 6.36 20.81 11.71
C PRO A 159 7.27 22.06 11.84
N GLY A 160 7.36 22.84 10.77
CA GLY A 160 8.21 24.05 10.70
C GLY A 160 9.72 23.78 10.58
N SER A 161 10.16 22.51 10.57
CA SER A 161 11.57 22.15 10.37
C SER A 161 11.89 21.61 8.98
N TRP A 162 10.87 21.51 8.12
CA TRP A 162 10.99 20.96 6.77
C TRP A 162 11.35 22.06 5.78
N VAL A 163 12.28 21.75 4.86
CA VAL A 163 12.68 22.62 3.76
C VAL A 163 12.24 21.95 2.47
N ASP A 164 11.38 22.62 1.69
CA ASP A 164 10.95 22.17 0.37
C ASP A 164 12.04 22.47 -0.68
N HIS A 165 12.45 21.46 -1.44
CA HIS A 165 13.47 21.56 -2.49
C HIS A 165 12.89 21.56 -3.90
N GLY A 166 11.55 21.51 -4.03
CA GLY A 166 10.89 21.46 -5.33
C GLY A 166 10.97 20.09 -6.00
N ALA A 167 10.85 20.07 -7.33
CA ALA A 167 10.67 18.84 -8.09
C ALA A 167 11.97 18.05 -8.31
N VAL A 168 11.90 16.74 -8.05
CA VAL A 168 12.92 15.73 -8.38
C VAL A 168 12.62 15.10 -9.74
N LEU A 169 11.35 14.82 -10.02
CA LEU A 169 10.84 14.30 -11.28
C LEU A 169 9.59 15.06 -11.71
N THR A 170 9.41 15.23 -13.01
CA THR A 170 8.17 15.74 -13.60
C THR A 170 7.83 14.92 -14.83
N SER A 171 6.64 14.33 -14.85
CA SER A 171 6.07 13.68 -16.03
C SER A 171 5.16 14.63 -16.78
N ASN A 172 5.13 14.52 -18.11
CA ASN A 172 4.16 15.13 -19.02
C ASN A 172 4.46 14.64 -20.44
N THR A 173 3.54 14.87 -21.38
CA THR A 173 3.66 14.37 -22.76
C THR A 173 4.89 14.86 -23.55
N THR A 174 5.58 15.91 -23.12
CA THR A 174 6.77 16.46 -23.78
C THR A 174 8.08 16.13 -23.05
N ALA A 175 8.02 15.45 -21.90
CA ALA A 175 9.20 15.05 -21.15
C ALA A 175 10.02 13.96 -21.87
N PRO A 176 11.30 13.75 -21.51
CA PRO A 176 12.06 12.60 -21.99
C PRO A 176 11.45 11.27 -21.52
N SER A 177 11.48 10.24 -22.35
CA SER A 177 11.06 8.89 -21.95
C SER A 177 11.90 8.38 -20.77
N PRO A 178 11.30 7.72 -19.75
CA PRO A 178 9.90 7.26 -19.68
C PRO A 178 8.91 8.30 -19.15
N LEU A 179 9.34 9.49 -18.73
CA LEU A 179 8.47 10.50 -18.11
C LEU A 179 7.35 11.02 -19.02
N ASN A 180 7.39 10.76 -20.33
CA ASN A 180 6.28 11.05 -21.24
C ASN A 180 5.17 10.00 -21.31
N ILE A 181 5.42 8.81 -20.76
CA ILE A 181 4.51 7.66 -20.78
C ILE A 181 4.24 7.12 -19.37
N THR A 182 4.64 7.84 -18.33
CA THR A 182 4.44 7.48 -16.91
C THR A 182 3.79 8.62 -16.16
N ASN A 183 3.22 8.33 -15.00
CA ASN A 183 2.78 9.34 -14.04
C ASN A 183 3.79 9.48 -12.89
N ALA A 184 4.40 10.65 -12.72
CA ALA A 184 5.37 10.93 -11.65
C ALA A 184 4.67 11.24 -10.32
N ILE A 185 4.13 10.19 -9.69
CA ILE A 185 3.59 10.16 -8.32
C ILE A 185 4.05 8.88 -7.60
N ASP A 186 3.66 8.70 -6.34
CA ASP A 186 3.86 7.49 -5.54
C ASP A 186 5.33 7.06 -5.43
N ALA A 187 6.16 8.03 -5.03
CA ALA A 187 7.59 7.83 -4.90
C ALA A 187 7.94 6.88 -3.74
N ASN A 188 8.94 6.04 -3.95
CA ASN A 188 9.59 5.28 -2.89
C ASN A 188 11.11 5.34 -3.02
N LEU A 189 11.79 5.84 -1.97
CA LEU A 189 13.23 5.78 -1.83
C LEU A 189 13.66 4.39 -1.31
N PHE A 190 14.54 3.75 -2.07
CA PHE A 190 15.21 2.53 -1.63
C PHE A 190 16.73 2.66 -1.81
N ILE A 191 17.47 2.64 -0.69
CA ILE A 191 18.94 2.58 -0.72
C ILE A 191 19.34 1.12 -0.59
N ASP A 192 19.87 0.53 -1.67
CA ASP A 192 20.23 -0.88 -1.66
C ASP A 192 21.31 -1.13 -0.59
N PRO A 193 21.03 -1.93 0.46
CA PRO A 193 21.99 -2.18 1.52
C PRO A 193 23.26 -2.90 1.03
N LYS A 194 23.22 -3.60 -0.13
CA LYS A 194 24.39 -4.28 -0.72
C LYS A 194 25.28 -3.32 -1.49
N THR A 195 24.72 -2.59 -2.46
CA THR A 195 25.50 -1.73 -3.38
C THR A 195 25.63 -0.28 -2.92
N LYS A 196 24.80 0.14 -1.96
CA LYS A 196 24.63 1.53 -1.50
C LYS A 196 24.11 2.49 -2.58
N ILE A 197 23.58 1.95 -3.67
CA ILE A 197 22.95 2.75 -4.73
C ILE A 197 21.55 3.15 -4.27
N PRO A 198 21.21 4.45 -4.28
CA PRO A 198 19.84 4.90 -4.04
C PRO A 198 19.00 4.79 -5.31
N TYR A 199 17.77 4.35 -5.16
CA TYR A 199 16.78 4.24 -6.22
C TYR A 199 15.51 4.99 -5.81
N LEU A 200 14.87 5.61 -6.79
CA LEU A 200 13.53 6.18 -6.66
C LEU A 200 12.59 5.36 -7.55
N THR A 201 11.82 4.49 -6.93
CA THR A 201 10.71 3.79 -7.59
C THR A 201 9.48 4.70 -7.59
N TYR A 202 8.70 4.71 -8.66
CA TYR A 202 7.53 5.57 -8.79
C TYR A 202 6.56 5.00 -9.83
N GLY A 203 5.36 5.56 -9.90
CA GLY A 203 4.42 5.27 -10.99
C GLY A 203 3.02 4.99 -10.47
N SER A 204 2.05 5.38 -11.30
CA SER A 204 0.62 5.10 -11.11
C SER A 204 -0.03 5.13 -12.48
N PHE A 205 -0.56 4.01 -12.93
CA PHE A 205 -1.17 3.85 -14.24
C PHE A 205 -0.22 4.17 -15.42
N TRP A 206 -0.77 4.36 -16.62
CA TRP A 206 -0.04 4.60 -17.87
C TRP A 206 0.90 3.47 -18.29
N SER A 207 2.17 3.51 -17.84
CA SER A 207 3.12 2.41 -18.03
C SER A 207 3.60 1.85 -16.68
N ASP A 208 2.78 2.04 -15.66
CA ASP A 208 2.92 1.53 -14.30
C ASP A 208 4.25 1.92 -13.65
N ILE A 209 4.94 0.93 -13.09
CA ILE A 209 5.98 1.14 -12.10
C ILE A 209 7.35 1.21 -12.77
N TRP A 210 8.03 2.34 -12.56
CA TRP A 210 9.37 2.61 -13.07
C TRP A 210 10.32 2.97 -11.94
N GLN A 211 11.61 2.84 -12.21
CA GLN A 211 12.65 3.15 -11.26
C GLN A 211 13.79 3.93 -11.92
N PHE A 212 14.15 5.05 -11.30
CA PHE A 212 15.41 5.74 -11.55
C PHE A 212 16.43 5.37 -10.48
N GLN A 213 17.70 5.35 -10.88
CA GLN A 213 18.77 5.54 -9.90
C GLN A 213 18.78 7.03 -9.47
N LEU A 214 19.01 7.30 -8.19
CA LEU A 214 19.23 8.64 -7.68
C LEU A 214 20.72 8.99 -7.64
N ALA A 215 21.01 10.28 -7.72
CA ALA A 215 22.29 10.85 -7.36
C ALA A 215 22.48 10.78 -5.83
N LYS A 216 23.72 10.97 -5.37
CA LYS A 216 24.07 10.85 -3.94
C LYS A 216 23.40 11.90 -3.05
N ASP A 217 22.95 13.02 -3.63
CA ASP A 217 22.20 14.07 -2.94
C ASP A 217 20.76 13.68 -2.65
N LEU A 218 20.26 12.59 -3.26
CA LEU A 218 18.87 12.13 -3.22
C LEU A 218 17.86 13.15 -3.80
N LEU A 219 18.34 14.24 -4.42
CA LEU A 219 17.54 15.33 -4.98
C LEU A 219 17.46 15.27 -6.51
N SER A 220 18.33 14.49 -7.14
CA SER A 220 18.39 14.37 -8.61
C SER A 220 18.40 12.93 -9.06
N VAL A 221 17.77 12.65 -10.21
CA VAL A 221 17.86 11.34 -10.86
C VAL A 221 19.08 11.22 -11.76
N VAL A 222 19.51 9.99 -11.97
CA VAL A 222 20.57 9.61 -12.90
C VAL A 222 19.94 9.00 -14.16
N TRP A 223 20.29 9.55 -15.32
CA TRP A 223 19.81 9.07 -16.63
C TRP A 223 20.67 7.98 -17.25
N THR A 224 21.87 7.74 -16.71
CA THR A 224 22.77 6.67 -17.14
C THR A 224 23.36 5.99 -15.90
N PRO A 225 22.96 4.74 -15.58
CA PRO A 225 22.13 3.84 -16.39
C PRO A 225 20.70 4.37 -16.61
N ALA A 226 20.07 3.94 -17.71
CA ALA A 226 18.70 4.31 -18.03
C ALA A 226 17.72 3.80 -16.96
N PRO A 227 16.61 4.51 -16.71
CA PRO A 227 15.55 4.01 -15.83
C PRO A 227 14.98 2.68 -16.34
N VAL A 228 14.48 1.87 -15.41
CA VAL A 228 13.96 0.53 -15.69
C VAL A 228 12.48 0.43 -15.31
N GLN A 229 11.69 -0.24 -16.14
CA GLN A 229 10.33 -0.63 -15.79
C GLN A 229 10.39 -1.87 -14.89
N LEU A 230 9.68 -1.83 -13.75
CA LEU A 230 9.67 -2.91 -12.77
C LEU A 230 8.41 -3.77 -12.84
N SER A 231 7.27 -3.18 -13.22
CA SER A 231 5.98 -3.84 -13.32
C SER A 231 5.15 -3.21 -14.44
N LEU A 232 4.24 -3.99 -15.03
CA LEU A 232 3.29 -3.54 -16.04
C LEU A 232 2.08 -4.47 -16.06
N ASP A 233 0.89 -3.94 -15.81
CA ASP A 233 -0.36 -4.62 -16.08
C ASP A 233 -0.65 -4.52 -17.59
N PRO A 234 -0.67 -5.64 -18.34
CA PRO A 234 -0.96 -5.61 -19.78
C PRO A 234 -2.42 -5.21 -20.07
N VAL A 235 -3.28 -5.11 -19.04
CA VAL A 235 -4.68 -4.75 -19.16
C VAL A 235 -4.89 -3.28 -18.85
N SER A 236 -5.49 -2.55 -19.81
CA SER A 236 -5.92 -1.16 -19.59
C SER A 236 -6.99 -1.10 -18.48
N PRO A 237 -6.91 -0.15 -17.54
CA PRO A 237 -6.16 1.10 -17.60
C PRO A 237 -4.73 1.06 -17.04
N GLN A 238 -4.08 -0.11 -16.91
CA GLN A 238 -2.81 -0.28 -16.21
C GLN A 238 -3.02 0.08 -14.73
N ALA A 239 -3.75 -0.74 -13.96
CA ALA A 239 -4.20 -0.31 -12.64
C ALA A 239 -3.18 -0.60 -11.54
N GLU A 240 -1.90 -0.28 -11.73
CA GLU A 240 -0.84 -0.47 -10.73
C GLU A 240 -0.28 0.87 -10.24
N GLU A 241 -0.08 0.99 -8.93
CA GLU A 241 0.45 2.20 -8.28
C GLU A 241 1.01 1.92 -6.87
N GLY A 242 1.43 2.96 -6.14
CA GLY A 242 1.82 2.85 -4.73
C GLY A 242 2.98 1.89 -4.48
N ALA A 243 4.01 1.88 -5.33
CA ALA A 243 5.08 0.89 -5.27
C ALA A 243 6.04 1.11 -4.08
N TYR A 244 6.46 0.02 -3.43
CA TYR A 244 7.42 0.03 -2.34
C TYR A 244 8.46 -1.08 -2.51
N LEU A 245 9.75 -0.75 -2.35
CA LEU A 245 10.84 -1.72 -2.36
C LEU A 245 11.31 -2.04 -0.95
N SER A 246 11.43 -3.33 -0.67
CA SER A 246 12.02 -3.83 0.57
C SER A 246 12.99 -4.96 0.27
N ARG A 247 13.81 -5.32 1.27
CA ARG A 247 14.71 -6.45 1.18
C ARG A 247 14.61 -7.30 2.44
N HIS A 248 14.41 -8.59 2.26
CA HIS A 248 14.49 -9.59 3.33
C HIS A 248 15.43 -10.73 2.87
N ASP A 249 16.43 -11.04 3.70
CA ASP A 249 17.51 -11.97 3.37
C ASP A 249 18.18 -11.69 2.02
N SER A 250 17.94 -12.59 1.06
CA SER A 250 18.56 -12.64 -0.25
C SER A 250 17.60 -12.21 -1.36
N TRP A 251 16.42 -11.71 -1.01
CA TRP A 251 15.37 -11.27 -1.92
C TRP A 251 15.09 -9.78 -1.76
N TYR A 252 14.89 -9.12 -2.89
CA TYR A 252 14.24 -7.83 -2.99
C TYR A 252 12.77 -8.08 -3.33
N TYR A 253 11.85 -7.37 -2.69
CA TYR A 253 10.42 -7.47 -2.94
C TYR A 253 9.91 -6.13 -3.46
N LEU A 254 9.21 -6.17 -4.58
CA LEU A 254 8.43 -5.06 -5.10
C LEU A 254 6.98 -5.28 -4.66
N TRP A 255 6.52 -4.43 -3.76
CA TRP A 255 5.12 -4.33 -3.35
C TRP A 255 4.47 -3.23 -4.17
N TYR A 256 3.21 -3.40 -4.53
CA TYR A 256 2.44 -2.38 -5.22
C TYR A 256 0.95 -2.64 -5.01
N SER A 257 0.15 -1.60 -5.13
CA SER A 257 -1.30 -1.74 -5.14
C SER A 257 -1.79 -1.98 -6.57
N HIS A 258 -2.79 -2.84 -6.71
CA HIS A 258 -3.47 -3.15 -7.97
C HIS A 258 -4.98 -2.95 -7.82
N GLY A 259 -5.61 -2.38 -8.85
CA GLY A 259 -7.05 -2.19 -8.95
C GLY A 259 -7.48 -0.74 -8.70
N SER A 260 -8.79 -0.53 -8.58
CA SER A 260 -9.34 0.81 -8.36
C SER A 260 -9.18 1.22 -6.90
N CYS A 261 -8.33 2.20 -6.66
CA CYS A 261 -8.38 3.01 -5.47
C CYS A 261 -9.55 4.01 -5.56
N CYS A 262 -9.93 4.48 -4.38
CA CYS A 262 -10.51 5.80 -4.15
C CYS A 262 -11.89 6.08 -4.75
N GLY A 263 -12.54 7.14 -4.26
CA GLY A 263 -13.82 7.63 -4.79
C GLY A 263 -14.94 6.59 -4.77
N TYR A 264 -14.89 5.63 -3.84
CA TYR A 264 -15.85 4.54 -3.80
C TYR A 264 -17.26 5.07 -3.65
N ASN A 265 -18.15 4.53 -4.49
CA ASN A 265 -19.57 4.82 -4.43
C ASN A 265 -20.30 3.54 -4.05
N VAL A 266 -21.05 3.56 -2.95
CA VAL A 266 -21.84 2.40 -2.49
C VAL A 266 -22.78 1.84 -3.55
N SER A 267 -23.21 2.66 -4.50
CA SER A 267 -24.07 2.25 -5.62
C SER A 267 -23.31 1.69 -6.82
N ALA A 268 -21.98 1.82 -6.85
CA ALA A 268 -21.12 1.48 -7.98
C ALA A 268 -19.70 1.09 -7.53
N LEU A 269 -19.60 0.18 -6.56
CA LEU A 269 -18.32 -0.36 -6.14
C LEU A 269 -17.65 -1.14 -7.30
N PRO A 270 -16.30 -1.17 -7.36
CA PRO A 270 -15.59 -2.08 -8.25
C PRO A 270 -16.10 -3.52 -8.11
N ALA A 271 -16.10 -4.26 -9.23
CA ALA A 271 -16.43 -5.68 -9.22
C ALA A 271 -15.43 -6.44 -8.31
N PRO A 272 -15.84 -7.55 -7.66
CA PRO A 272 -14.96 -8.30 -6.77
C PRO A 272 -13.62 -8.67 -7.43
N GLY A 273 -12.51 -8.31 -6.79
CA GLY A 273 -11.15 -8.49 -7.29
C GLY A 273 -10.69 -7.39 -8.25
N GLN A 274 -11.44 -6.31 -8.40
CA GLN A 274 -11.05 -5.09 -9.14
C GLN A 274 -10.91 -3.88 -8.23
N GLU A 275 -11.35 -3.98 -6.98
CA GLU A 275 -10.99 -3.03 -5.92
C GLU A 275 -9.52 -3.19 -5.53
N TYR A 276 -9.04 -2.20 -4.76
CA TYR A 276 -7.63 -2.12 -4.38
C TYR A 276 -7.15 -3.37 -3.63
N SER A 277 -5.97 -3.85 -4.00
CA SER A 277 -5.33 -5.01 -3.40
C SER A 277 -3.82 -4.85 -3.43
N ILE A 278 -3.13 -5.46 -2.47
CA ILE A 278 -1.67 -5.43 -2.37
C ILE A 278 -1.11 -6.66 -3.07
N ARG A 279 -0.23 -6.43 -4.04
CA ARG A 279 0.51 -7.46 -4.77
C ARG A 279 1.99 -7.41 -4.48
N VAL A 280 2.67 -8.52 -4.75
CA VAL A 280 4.12 -8.63 -4.61
C VAL A 280 4.76 -9.48 -5.70
N GLY A 281 5.97 -9.10 -6.09
CA GLY A 281 6.94 -9.97 -6.74
C GLY A 281 8.32 -9.85 -6.08
N ARG A 282 9.21 -10.80 -6.36
CA ARG A 282 10.57 -10.80 -5.79
C ARG A 282 11.65 -10.95 -6.85
N SER A 283 12.84 -10.44 -6.54
CA SER A 283 14.03 -10.53 -7.38
C SER A 283 15.30 -10.74 -6.55
N ARG A 284 16.37 -11.18 -7.22
CA ARG A 284 17.73 -11.19 -6.66
C ARG A 284 18.44 -9.84 -6.79
N SER A 285 17.85 -8.89 -7.52
CA SER A 285 18.35 -7.52 -7.74
C SER A 285 17.30 -6.49 -7.34
N ALA A 286 17.74 -5.31 -6.90
CA ALA A 286 16.85 -4.16 -6.64
C ALA A 286 16.15 -3.63 -7.91
N THR A 287 16.74 -3.90 -9.07
CA THR A 287 16.29 -3.43 -10.39
C THR A 287 15.56 -4.53 -11.20
N GLY A 288 15.21 -5.64 -10.55
CA GLY A 288 14.54 -6.77 -11.21
C GLY A 288 15.44 -7.65 -12.09
N PRO A 289 14.85 -8.49 -12.96
CA PRO A 289 13.41 -8.65 -13.12
C PRO A 289 12.76 -9.20 -11.84
N PHE A 290 11.57 -8.69 -11.51
CA PHE A 290 10.74 -9.21 -10.43
C PHE A 290 9.79 -10.24 -11.01
N VAL A 291 9.64 -11.36 -10.32
CA VAL A 291 8.69 -12.42 -10.70
C VAL A 291 7.74 -12.69 -9.54
N ASP A 292 6.54 -13.17 -9.84
CA ASP A 292 5.57 -13.61 -8.84
C ASP A 292 5.80 -15.06 -8.38
N ARG A 293 4.90 -15.56 -7.52
CA ARG A 293 5.00 -16.92 -6.95
C ARG A 293 4.92 -18.03 -7.99
N ASN A 294 4.27 -17.77 -9.11
CA ASN A 294 4.14 -18.70 -10.24
C ASN A 294 5.29 -18.54 -11.26
N GLY A 295 6.21 -17.59 -11.03
CA GLY A 295 7.35 -17.33 -11.89
C GLY A 295 7.03 -16.41 -13.08
N VAL A 296 5.88 -15.73 -13.07
CA VAL A 296 5.52 -14.75 -14.11
C VAL A 296 6.22 -13.42 -13.81
N ASP A 297 6.89 -12.87 -14.83
CA ASP A 297 7.52 -11.54 -14.75
C ASP A 297 6.45 -10.46 -14.51
N LEU A 298 6.68 -9.57 -13.55
CA LEU A 298 5.74 -8.48 -13.24
C LEU A 298 5.51 -7.54 -14.43
N ARG A 299 6.47 -7.44 -15.35
CA ARG A 299 6.34 -6.63 -16.58
C ARG A 299 5.44 -7.29 -17.64
N ASN A 300 4.99 -8.51 -17.39
CA ASN A 300 4.10 -9.28 -18.26
C ASN A 300 2.79 -9.65 -17.53
N GLY A 301 2.35 -8.82 -16.58
CA GLY A 301 1.12 -9.05 -15.81
C GLY A 301 1.23 -10.12 -14.72
N GLY A 302 2.45 -10.47 -14.29
CA GLY A 302 2.65 -11.21 -13.06
C GLY A 302 2.21 -10.40 -11.84
N GLY A 303 2.10 -11.06 -10.68
CA GLY A 303 1.82 -10.38 -9.42
C GLY A 303 0.95 -11.23 -8.52
N TYR A 304 1.47 -11.61 -7.35
CA TYR A 304 0.71 -12.40 -6.39
C TYR A 304 -0.02 -11.50 -5.41
N ILE A 305 -1.34 -11.65 -5.27
CA ILE A 305 -2.13 -10.92 -4.26
C ILE A 305 -1.73 -11.44 -2.88
N ILE A 306 -1.17 -10.55 -2.06
CA ILE A 306 -0.81 -10.83 -0.66
C ILE A 306 -1.92 -10.42 0.29
N TYR A 307 -2.67 -9.39 -0.06
CA TYR A 307 -3.73 -8.88 0.81
C TYR A 307 -4.76 -8.12 -0.02
N GLY A 308 -6.04 -8.31 0.29
CA GLY A 308 -7.15 -7.71 -0.46
C GLY A 308 -8.40 -7.66 0.41
N SER A 309 -9.54 -7.33 -0.19
CA SER A 309 -10.80 -7.24 0.54
C SER A 309 -11.23 -8.58 1.15
N HIS A 310 -11.60 -8.56 2.42
CA HIS A 310 -12.17 -9.68 3.18
C HIS A 310 -12.81 -9.16 4.46
N ASP A 311 -13.83 -9.85 4.99
CA ASP A 311 -14.55 -9.43 6.20
C ASP A 311 -14.96 -7.95 6.16
N TYR A 312 -14.47 -7.13 7.10
CA TYR A 312 -14.71 -5.68 7.13
C TYR A 312 -13.61 -4.86 6.47
N VAL A 313 -12.57 -5.49 5.94
CA VAL A 313 -11.45 -4.85 5.25
C VAL A 313 -11.81 -4.73 3.78
N TYR A 314 -11.89 -3.51 3.27
CA TYR A 314 -12.14 -3.26 1.85
C TYR A 314 -11.07 -2.36 1.24
N GLY A 315 -10.58 -2.75 0.07
CA GLY A 315 -9.62 -1.98 -0.71
C GLY A 315 -8.31 -1.64 0.03
N PRO A 316 -7.60 -2.59 0.67
CA PRO A 316 -6.32 -2.27 1.30
C PRO A 316 -5.24 -1.96 0.27
N GLY A 317 -4.42 -0.93 0.51
CA GLY A 317 -3.28 -0.56 -0.34
C GLY A 317 -2.54 0.69 0.13
N GLY A 318 -1.84 1.37 -0.78
CA GLY A 318 -0.93 2.48 -0.44
C GLY A 318 0.14 2.02 0.56
N GLN A 319 0.63 0.80 0.35
CA GLN A 319 1.35 0.04 1.36
C GLN A 319 2.85 0.31 1.40
N ALA A 320 3.44 0.02 2.55
CA ALA A 320 4.88 -0.02 2.73
C ALA A 320 5.30 -1.04 3.80
N VAL A 321 6.60 -1.30 3.89
CA VAL A 321 7.16 -2.30 4.82
C VAL A 321 8.05 -1.63 5.86
N LEU A 322 7.68 -1.76 7.14
CA LEU A 322 8.54 -1.44 8.26
C LEU A 322 9.39 -2.66 8.62
N THR A 323 10.71 -2.55 8.46
CA THR A 323 11.62 -3.66 8.73
C THR A 323 12.04 -3.73 10.19
N ASN A 324 12.23 -4.95 10.71
CA ASN A 324 12.76 -5.20 12.06
C ASN A 324 11.95 -4.54 13.21
N TYR A 325 10.64 -4.38 13.03
CA TYR A 325 9.72 -4.04 14.11
C TYR A 325 9.66 -5.20 15.11
N HIS A 326 10.34 -5.03 16.25
CA HIS A 326 10.51 -6.04 17.30
C HIS A 326 11.03 -7.39 16.76
N GLY A 327 11.96 -7.34 15.79
CA GLY A 327 12.57 -8.54 15.20
C GLY A 327 11.83 -9.13 14.00
N ARG A 328 10.75 -8.49 13.52
CA ARG A 328 9.97 -8.92 12.36
C ARG A 328 9.65 -7.77 11.41
N ASP A 329 9.36 -8.10 10.17
CA ASP A 329 8.88 -7.11 9.21
C ASP A 329 7.36 -6.95 9.35
N VAL A 330 6.87 -5.75 9.09
CA VAL A 330 5.45 -5.39 9.15
C VAL A 330 5.04 -4.75 7.83
N LEU A 331 3.93 -5.19 7.27
CA LEU A 331 3.24 -4.50 6.19
C LEU A 331 2.24 -3.52 6.82
N TYR A 332 2.31 -2.24 6.45
CA TYR A 332 1.32 -1.25 6.84
C TYR A 332 0.71 -0.60 5.59
N TYR A 333 -0.55 -0.19 5.69
CA TYR A 333 -1.39 0.21 4.56
C TYR A 333 -2.61 1.00 5.04
N HIS A 334 -3.31 1.67 4.13
CA HIS A 334 -4.65 2.17 4.41
C HIS A 334 -5.72 1.17 3.96
N TYR A 335 -6.90 1.21 4.56
CA TYR A 335 -8.06 0.41 4.12
C TYR A 335 -9.38 1.05 4.55
N VAL A 336 -10.48 0.67 3.90
CA VAL A 336 -11.84 1.01 4.37
C VAL A 336 -12.32 -0.06 5.34
N ASN A 337 -12.65 0.35 6.57
CA ASN A 337 -13.40 -0.49 7.51
C ASN A 337 -14.90 -0.37 7.22
N THR A 338 -15.51 -1.38 6.60
CA THR A 338 -16.90 -1.30 6.11
C THR A 338 -17.95 -1.22 7.21
N ILE A 339 -17.59 -1.54 8.46
CA ILE A 339 -18.48 -1.40 9.62
C ILE A 339 -18.47 0.06 10.11
N GLN A 340 -17.30 0.69 10.18
CA GLN A 340 -17.13 2.07 10.68
C GLN A 340 -17.36 3.13 9.59
N ASN A 341 -17.13 2.76 8.34
CA ASN A 341 -17.27 3.60 7.15
C ASN A 341 -18.17 2.90 6.11
N PRO A 342 -19.48 2.74 6.39
CA PRO A 342 -20.41 2.06 5.48
C PRO A 342 -20.65 2.83 4.16
N THR A 343 -20.20 4.09 4.10
CA THR A 343 -20.28 4.97 2.94
C THR A 343 -18.99 4.99 2.11
N TYR A 344 -17.94 4.26 2.53
CA TYR A 344 -16.66 4.14 1.82
C TYR A 344 -15.97 5.48 1.50
N VAL A 345 -16.16 6.46 2.38
CA VAL A 345 -15.60 7.81 2.26
C VAL A 345 -14.07 7.72 2.41
N ASP A 346 -13.32 8.33 1.49
CA ASP A 346 -11.84 8.22 1.45
C ASP A 346 -11.19 8.80 2.69
N GLU A 347 -11.77 9.88 3.22
CA GLU A 347 -11.36 10.59 4.43
C GLU A 347 -11.45 9.73 5.71
N LEU A 348 -12.20 8.63 5.66
CA LEU A 348 -12.40 7.70 6.77
C LEU A 348 -11.63 6.38 6.60
N LYS A 349 -10.70 6.31 5.64
CA LYS A 349 -9.75 5.19 5.54
C LYS A 349 -8.86 5.13 6.78
N LEU A 350 -8.58 3.92 7.26
CA LEU A 350 -7.81 3.67 8.47
C LEU A 350 -6.44 3.11 8.14
N LEU A 351 -5.45 3.45 8.96
CA LEU A 351 -4.18 2.73 9.03
C LEU A 351 -4.40 1.31 9.56
N GLY A 352 -3.90 0.32 8.84
CA GLY A 352 -3.80 -1.06 9.27
C GLY A 352 -2.36 -1.56 9.16
N TRP A 353 -2.01 -2.55 9.97
CA TRP A 353 -0.74 -3.24 9.84
C TRP A 353 -0.82 -4.72 10.26
N ASN A 354 0.03 -5.54 9.65
CA ASN A 354 0.21 -6.96 9.96
C ASN A 354 1.68 -7.37 9.89
N TYR A 355 2.07 -8.37 10.67
CA TYR A 355 3.39 -8.97 10.54
C TYR A 355 3.54 -9.69 9.21
N ILE A 356 4.76 -9.74 8.70
CA ILE A 356 5.14 -10.50 7.53
C ILE A 356 5.96 -11.71 7.98
N ASN A 357 5.45 -12.91 7.69
CA ASN A 357 6.22 -14.15 7.73
C ASN A 357 6.72 -14.50 6.33
N TYR A 358 7.85 -15.18 6.23
CA TYR A 358 8.41 -15.60 4.94
C TYR A 358 8.43 -17.13 4.83
N ILE A 359 7.56 -17.70 4.00
CA ILE A 359 7.52 -19.14 3.72
C ILE A 359 8.22 -19.38 2.39
N GLN A 360 9.38 -20.05 2.42
CA GLN A 360 10.22 -20.27 1.23
C GLN A 360 10.60 -18.95 0.52
N GLY A 361 10.75 -17.87 1.30
CA GLY A 361 11.03 -16.52 0.83
C GLY A 361 9.86 -15.83 0.13
N TRP A 362 8.63 -16.26 0.36
CA TRP A 362 7.42 -15.53 -0.05
C TRP A 362 6.72 -14.97 1.17
N PRO A 363 6.33 -13.69 1.17
CA PRO A 363 5.63 -13.10 2.29
C PRO A 363 4.25 -13.72 2.46
N VAL A 364 3.83 -13.85 3.71
CA VAL A 364 2.51 -14.24 4.17
C VAL A 364 2.20 -13.37 5.38
N LEU A 365 1.04 -12.73 5.41
CA LEU A 365 0.67 -11.88 6.53
C LEU A 365 0.20 -12.71 7.72
N SER A 366 0.54 -12.27 8.94
CA SER A 366 0.00 -12.82 10.18
C SER A 366 -0.47 -11.72 11.13
N TYR A 367 -1.39 -12.11 12.01
CA TYR A 367 -1.77 -11.29 13.15
C TYR A 367 -0.71 -11.39 14.26
N ASP A 368 -0.32 -12.61 14.64
CA ASP A 368 0.62 -12.82 15.75
C ASP A 368 2.09 -12.75 15.35
#